data_AF-A0A8E2AXF9-F1
#
_entry.id   AF-A0A8E2AXF9-F1
#
_cell.length_a   1.000
_cell.length_b   1.000
_cell.length_c   1.000
_cell.angle_alpha   90.00
_cell.angle_beta   90.00
_cell.angle_gamma   90.00
#
_symmetry.space_group_name_H-M   'P 1'
#
loop_
_entity.id
_entity.type
_entity.pdbx_description
1 polymer ?
#
loop_
_entity_poly.entity_id
_entity_poly.type
_entity_poly.pdbx_seq_one_letter_code
_entity_poly.pdbx_strand_id
1 'polypeptide(L)'
;MSNLLPLAETRALVSDPWRPRSIPVDPKNLHRHLCGLLNKINHGNFENISDEIVRWAVTVERTQPTLLEVVAHGIVERTWMDPLRTTLYVDLCQKVVDDLEGERSRWRKVDPYYLGNALHSFEASLQDVAQLQLESSREQGDCQRLLHVSSFLGGIVAHGVLPPEDARQVFNTLLVGIERKEDEFAAAVRRFLKPIVLASDASRILHLLSVVDSLEDILQDENISFKSRFLLMAVLEDSANPAPLDAFYSMEHRAEIYGFGSPGPSIDPADSSRNSPESKDVAQDVQGICREQAQLFLGSHNVESSQLFLQSLPPHNRYHFIASLISRVLFSSDVADAQVLGAFLAQPEVQSLRGQTGSLMSGLQEEIRALDDTVLDNPHATRQMAVILFASGLHPEIIEDTDDHILSRSYAWKRVLDEFFSLEDSQNVGSDPESRADMSDNRSNGEPSDSEAGYTY
;
A
#
# COMPACT_ATOMS: atom_id res chain seq x y z
N MET A 1 58.25 18.37 -32.08
CA MET A 1 57.58 18.93 -33.26
C MET A 1 56.59 17.88 -33.73
N SER A 2 55.28 18.04 -33.83
CA SER A 2 54.26 19.07 -33.59
C SER A 2 52.97 18.34 -34.02
N ASN A 3 51.76 18.46 -33.52
CA ASN A 3 51.12 19.08 -32.37
C ASN A 3 49.81 18.29 -32.23
N LEU A 4 49.45 17.90 -31.00
CA LEU A 4 48.08 17.59 -30.60
C LEU A 4 47.24 18.87 -30.70
N LEU A 5 45.98 18.76 -31.16
CA LEU A 5 44.81 19.59 -30.81
C LEU A 5 43.56 19.02 -31.54
N PRO A 6 42.31 19.24 -31.06
CA PRO A 6 41.55 18.22 -30.34
C PRO A 6 40.20 17.86 -30.98
N LEU A 7 39.69 16.67 -30.66
CA LEU A 7 38.33 16.19 -30.94
C LEU A 7 37.33 16.79 -29.93
N ALA A 8 37.13 18.10 -30.00
CA ALA A 8 36.02 18.78 -29.33
C ALA A 8 35.43 19.79 -30.33
N GLU A 9 34.12 19.98 -30.27
CA GLU A 9 33.33 20.93 -31.08
C GLU A 9 32.76 20.38 -32.40
N THR A 10 31.80 19.45 -32.30
CA THR A 10 30.69 19.34 -33.29
C THR A 10 29.42 18.68 -32.72
N ARG A 11 29.16 18.86 -31.41
CA ARG A 11 27.91 18.45 -30.74
C ARG A 11 27.30 19.63 -29.98
N ALA A 12 26.77 20.59 -30.72
CA ALA A 12 25.79 21.55 -30.26
C ALA A 12 25.12 22.15 -31.50
N LEU A 13 23.86 22.55 -31.39
CA LEU A 13 22.99 23.17 -32.41
C LEU A 13 21.93 22.24 -33.05
N VAL A 14 21.26 21.43 -32.23
CA VAL A 14 19.80 21.57 -32.20
C VAL A 14 19.53 22.30 -30.90
N SER A 15 19.32 23.61 -31.01
CA SER A 15 18.87 24.42 -29.89
C SER A 15 17.55 23.83 -29.41
N ASP A 16 17.54 23.25 -28.21
CA ASP A 16 16.29 22.85 -27.56
C ASP A 16 15.32 24.04 -27.61
N PRO A 17 14.09 23.85 -28.14
CA PRO A 17 13.11 24.91 -28.21
C PRO A 17 12.91 25.44 -26.78
N TRP A 18 13.18 26.72 -26.59
CA TRP A 18 13.08 27.40 -25.30
C TRP A 18 11.75 27.05 -24.62
N ARG A 19 11.80 26.35 -23.48
CA ARG A 19 10.62 26.00 -22.69
C ARG A 19 10.45 27.05 -21.58
N PRO A 20 9.39 27.87 -21.62
CA PRO A 20 9.18 28.88 -20.59
C PRO A 20 9.10 28.21 -19.19
N ARG A 21 9.94 28.66 -18.26
CA ARG A 21 10.03 28.26 -16.83
C ARG A 21 10.78 26.96 -16.51
N SER A 22 11.69 26.48 -17.36
CA SER A 22 12.58 25.36 -17.02
C SER A 22 13.72 25.83 -16.09
N ILE A 23 13.55 25.69 -14.77
CA ILE A 23 14.66 25.84 -13.81
C ILE A 23 15.48 24.54 -13.87
N PRO A 24 16.80 24.60 -14.15
CA PRO A 24 17.64 23.40 -14.14
C PRO A 24 17.59 22.67 -12.80
N VAL A 25 17.41 21.37 -12.85
CA VAL A 25 17.42 20.51 -11.67
C VAL A 25 18.85 20.06 -11.37
N ASP A 26 19.33 20.25 -10.14
CA ASP A 26 20.61 19.68 -9.72
C ASP A 26 20.48 18.16 -9.53
N PRO A 27 21.25 17.33 -10.25
CA PRO A 27 21.17 15.87 -10.17
C PRO A 27 21.41 15.32 -8.76
N LYS A 28 22.28 15.95 -7.97
CA LYS A 28 22.56 15.48 -6.60
C LYS A 28 21.39 15.71 -5.67
N ASN A 29 20.74 16.86 -5.79
CA ASN A 29 19.55 17.18 -5.01
C ASN A 29 18.37 16.30 -5.42
N LEU A 30 18.21 16.05 -6.73
CA LEU A 30 17.21 15.11 -7.24
C LEU A 30 17.38 13.71 -6.64
N HIS A 31 18.59 13.15 -6.72
CA HIS A 31 18.87 11.81 -6.19
C HIS A 31 18.62 11.73 -4.68
N ARG A 32 19.13 12.70 -3.90
CA ARG A 32 18.92 12.74 -2.44
C ARG A 32 17.44 12.83 -2.08
N HIS A 33 16.68 13.68 -2.78
CA HIS A 33 15.26 13.87 -2.55
C HIS A 33 14.47 12.63 -2.91
N LEU A 34 14.72 12.06 -4.09
CA LEU A 34 14.11 10.81 -4.55
C LEU A 34 14.35 9.67 -3.57
N CYS A 35 15.58 9.48 -3.10
CA CYS A 35 15.89 8.48 -2.07
C CYS A 35 15.12 8.72 -0.78
N GLY A 36 14.94 9.97 -0.36
CA GLY A 36 14.13 10.34 0.80
C GLY A 36 12.65 10.01 0.64
N LEU A 37 12.09 10.20 -0.55
CA LEU A 37 10.69 9.87 -0.87
C LEU A 37 10.48 8.36 -0.98
N LEU A 38 11.34 7.65 -1.71
CA LEU A 38 11.27 6.20 -1.87
C LEU A 38 11.47 5.44 -0.55
N ASN A 39 12.19 6.01 0.42
CA ASN A 39 12.27 5.46 1.78
C ASN A 39 10.93 5.52 2.53
N LYS A 40 10.11 6.52 2.23
CA LYS A 40 8.86 6.81 2.95
C LYS A 40 7.63 6.19 2.29
N ILE A 41 7.74 5.76 1.02
CA ILE A 41 6.61 5.24 0.25
C ILE A 41 6.04 3.96 0.87
N ASN A 42 4.74 3.96 1.13
CA ASN A 42 3.95 2.83 1.61
C ASN A 42 2.54 2.92 1.01
N HIS A 43 1.70 1.90 1.21
CA HIS A 43 0.32 1.90 0.67
C HIS A 43 -0.55 3.04 1.22
N GLY A 44 -0.34 3.50 2.46
CA GLY A 44 -1.14 4.54 3.10
C GLY A 44 -0.83 5.95 2.61
N ASN A 45 0.43 6.22 2.22
CA ASN A 45 0.87 7.52 1.72
C ASN A 45 1.24 7.51 0.23
N PHE A 46 0.91 6.41 -0.47
CA PHE A 46 1.29 6.17 -1.86
C PHE A 46 0.92 7.35 -2.76
N GLU A 47 -0.34 7.81 -2.71
CA GLU A 47 -0.81 8.91 -3.56
C GLU A 47 0.02 10.18 -3.39
N ASN A 48 0.21 10.62 -2.15
CA ASN A 48 0.95 11.86 -1.84
C ASN A 48 2.43 11.79 -2.27
N ILE A 49 3.10 10.67 -1.98
CA ILE A 49 4.52 10.50 -2.28
C ILE A 49 4.74 10.27 -3.77
N SER A 50 3.90 9.45 -4.40
CA SER A 50 3.96 9.21 -5.85
C SER A 50 3.71 10.49 -6.63
N ASP A 51 2.73 11.32 -6.24
CA ASP A 51 2.48 12.64 -6.84
C ASP A 51 3.71 13.56 -6.76
N GLU A 52 4.46 13.49 -5.65
CA GLU A 52 5.69 14.27 -5.51
C GLU A 52 6.80 13.76 -6.43
N ILE A 53 7.00 12.44 -6.52
CA ILE A 53 7.97 11.82 -7.42
C ILE A 53 7.63 12.12 -8.88
N VAL A 54 6.36 11.96 -9.26
CA VAL A 54 5.83 12.30 -10.58
C VAL A 54 6.10 13.76 -10.92
N ARG A 55 5.81 14.69 -10.00
CA ARG A 55 6.05 16.13 -10.22
C ARG A 55 7.52 16.41 -10.53
N TRP A 56 8.43 15.72 -9.85
CA TRP A 56 9.86 15.79 -10.15
C TRP A 56 10.18 15.19 -11.53
N ALA A 57 9.66 14.01 -11.86
CA ALA A 57 9.87 13.37 -13.17
C ALA A 57 9.38 14.26 -14.33
N VAL A 58 8.18 14.85 -14.22
CA VAL A 58 7.64 15.79 -15.21
C VAL A 58 8.49 17.07 -15.29
N THR A 59 8.99 17.58 -14.16
CA THR A 59 9.88 18.74 -14.16
C THR A 59 11.20 18.42 -14.87
N VAL A 60 11.74 17.22 -14.65
CA VAL A 60 12.94 16.70 -15.30
C VAL A 60 12.73 16.53 -16.80
N GLU A 61 11.65 15.90 -17.24
CA GLU A 61 11.28 15.76 -18.67
C GLU A 61 11.20 17.12 -19.38
N ARG A 62 10.76 18.16 -18.67
CA ARG A 62 10.66 19.53 -19.21
C ARG A 62 11.97 20.28 -19.23
N THR A 63 12.95 19.91 -18.42
CA THR A 63 14.19 20.70 -18.21
C THR A 63 15.39 19.99 -18.78
N GLN A 64 15.58 18.72 -18.40
CA GLN A 64 16.74 17.92 -18.74
C GLN A 64 16.36 16.42 -18.74
N PRO A 65 15.78 15.90 -19.85
CA PRO A 65 15.31 14.51 -19.95
C PRO A 65 16.37 13.45 -19.59
N THR A 66 17.66 13.75 -19.77
CA THR A 66 18.76 12.84 -19.39
C THR A 66 18.76 12.47 -17.91
N LEU A 67 18.12 13.27 -17.03
CA LEU A 67 18.04 12.95 -15.61
C LEU A 67 16.88 11.99 -15.26
N LEU A 68 16.03 11.61 -16.22
CA LEU A 68 15.04 10.55 -16.00
C LEU A 68 15.70 9.21 -15.67
N GLU A 69 16.92 8.98 -16.16
CA GLU A 69 17.75 7.85 -15.79
C GLU A 69 18.00 7.77 -14.29
N VAL A 70 18.21 8.92 -13.62
CA VAL A 70 18.40 8.98 -12.16
C VAL A 70 17.12 8.56 -11.43
N VAL A 71 15.95 8.91 -11.98
CA VAL A 71 14.65 8.51 -11.43
C VAL A 71 14.44 7.00 -11.59
N ALA A 72 14.65 6.48 -12.80
CA ALA A 72 14.55 5.05 -13.09
C ALA A 72 15.51 4.22 -12.22
N HIS A 73 16.77 4.64 -12.14
CA HIS A 73 17.78 3.99 -11.29
C HIS A 73 17.36 3.98 -9.83
N GLY A 74 16.90 5.11 -9.29
CA GLY A 74 16.45 5.19 -7.90
C GLY A 74 15.29 4.23 -7.59
N ILE A 75 14.32 4.10 -8.48
CA ILE A 75 13.18 3.19 -8.29
C ILE A 75 13.63 1.74 -8.39
N VAL A 76 14.35 1.38 -9.46
CA VAL A 76 14.85 0.03 -9.70
C VAL A 76 15.74 -0.43 -8.55
N GLU A 77 16.59 0.44 -8.02
CA GLU A 77 17.44 0.15 -6.86
C GLU A 77 16.68 -0.28 -5.61
N ARG A 78 15.47 0.23 -5.42
CA ARG A 78 14.65 -0.14 -4.27
C ARG A 78 13.97 -1.49 -4.41
N THR A 79 13.79 -1.98 -5.63
CA THR A 79 13.06 -3.24 -5.88
C THR A 79 13.75 -4.45 -5.27
N TRP A 80 15.09 -4.46 -5.17
CA TRP A 80 15.83 -5.54 -4.51
C TRP A 80 16.22 -5.22 -3.06
N MET A 81 16.23 -3.95 -2.66
CA MET A 81 16.44 -3.56 -1.26
C MET A 81 15.19 -3.80 -0.41
N ASP A 82 14.00 -3.63 -1.00
CA ASP A 82 12.71 -3.89 -0.36
C ASP A 82 11.79 -4.69 -1.31
N PRO A 83 11.96 -6.02 -1.38
CA PRO A 83 11.19 -6.87 -2.28
C PRO A 83 9.73 -7.05 -1.86
N LEU A 84 9.36 -6.67 -0.63
CA LEU A 84 7.98 -6.73 -0.18
C LEU A 84 7.12 -5.62 -0.82
N ARG A 85 7.76 -4.53 -1.27
CA ARG A 85 7.12 -3.38 -1.91
C ARG A 85 7.26 -3.36 -3.43
N THR A 86 7.64 -4.47 -4.06
CA THR A 86 7.82 -4.51 -5.52
C THR A 86 6.57 -4.07 -6.28
N THR A 87 5.37 -4.45 -5.83
CA THR A 87 4.11 -4.02 -6.46
C THR A 87 3.92 -2.51 -6.38
N LEU A 88 4.18 -1.89 -5.21
CA LEU A 88 4.16 -0.43 -5.04
C LEU A 88 5.11 0.29 -6.01
N TYR A 89 6.30 -0.27 -6.24
CA TYR A 89 7.25 0.32 -7.19
C TYR A 89 6.81 0.17 -8.64
N VAL A 90 6.12 -0.92 -8.98
CA VAL A 90 5.50 -1.10 -10.30
C VAL A 90 4.37 -0.10 -10.51
N ASP A 91 3.49 0.07 -9.52
CA ASP A 91 2.40 1.07 -9.54
C ASP A 91 2.96 2.49 -9.68
N LEU A 92 4.06 2.80 -8.99
CA LEU A 92 4.77 4.07 -9.13
C LEU A 92 5.30 4.28 -10.56
N CYS A 93 5.94 3.27 -11.16
CA CYS A 93 6.41 3.35 -12.54
C CYS A 93 5.26 3.61 -13.52
N GLN A 94 4.12 2.93 -13.33
CA GLN A 94 2.93 3.14 -14.14
C GLN A 94 2.45 4.60 -14.05
N LYS A 95 2.28 5.10 -12.83
CA LYS A 95 1.85 6.49 -12.59
C LYS A 95 2.82 7.51 -13.20
N VAL A 96 4.14 7.27 -13.10
CA VAL A 96 5.16 8.12 -13.73
C VAL A 96 5.04 8.11 -15.26
N VAL A 97 4.88 6.94 -15.90
CA VAL A 97 4.71 6.85 -17.36
C VAL A 97 3.43 7.55 -17.82
N ASP A 98 2.31 7.34 -17.12
CA ASP A 98 1.02 7.94 -17.47
C ASP A 98 1.08 9.47 -17.45
N ASP A 99 1.68 10.06 -16.42
CA ASP A 99 1.80 11.51 -16.31
C ASP A 99 2.85 12.09 -17.27
N LEU A 100 3.94 11.36 -17.56
CA LEU A 100 4.89 11.75 -18.59
C LEU A 100 4.25 11.72 -19.99
N GLU A 101 3.47 10.70 -20.31
CA GLU A 101 2.73 10.59 -21.56
C GLU A 101 1.63 11.65 -21.67
N GLY A 102 0.99 11.97 -20.54
CA GLY A 102 0.08 13.11 -20.41
C GLY A 102 0.77 14.44 -20.73
N GLU A 103 1.98 14.67 -20.21
CA GLU A 103 2.77 15.87 -20.50
C GLU A 103 3.22 15.90 -21.98
N ARG A 104 3.73 14.79 -22.53
CA ARG A 104 4.09 14.67 -23.96
C ARG A 104 2.88 14.95 -24.86
N SER A 105 1.69 14.46 -24.48
CA SER A 105 0.44 14.73 -25.18
C SER A 105 0.01 16.20 -25.10
N ARG A 106 0.26 16.90 -23.98
CA ARG A 106 0.06 18.35 -23.88
C ARG A 106 1.00 19.11 -24.81
N TRP A 107 2.26 18.70 -24.91
CA TRP A 107 3.21 19.28 -25.85
C TRP A 107 2.81 19.05 -27.31
N ARG A 108 2.28 17.87 -27.66
CA ARG A 108 1.75 17.59 -29.01
C ARG A 108 0.61 18.52 -29.43
N LYS A 109 -0.15 19.07 -28.49
CA LYS A 109 -1.19 20.08 -28.78
C LYS A 109 -0.60 21.45 -29.14
N VAL A 110 0.59 21.75 -28.63
CA VAL A 110 1.32 23.01 -28.90
C VAL A 110 2.18 22.86 -30.16
N ASP A 111 2.86 21.73 -30.29
CA ASP A 111 3.70 21.35 -31.42
C ASP A 111 3.33 19.93 -31.87
N PRO A 112 2.57 19.77 -32.97
CA PRO A 112 2.17 18.46 -33.51
C PRO A 112 3.34 17.52 -33.84
N TYR A 113 4.56 18.06 -34.01
CA TYR A 113 5.76 17.27 -34.33
C TYR A 113 6.61 16.96 -33.09
N TYR A 114 6.09 17.24 -31.89
CA TYR A 114 6.75 16.86 -30.65
C TYR A 114 6.74 15.34 -30.48
N LEU A 115 7.87 14.71 -30.79
CA LEU A 115 8.09 13.26 -30.66
C LEU A 115 8.67 12.85 -29.30
N GLY A 116 8.96 13.82 -28.42
CA GLY A 116 9.74 13.56 -27.20
C GLY A 116 11.17 13.13 -27.51
N ASN A 117 11.94 12.79 -26.47
CA ASN A 117 13.27 12.22 -26.62
C ASN A 117 13.21 10.72 -26.32
N ALA A 118 13.00 9.90 -27.34
CA ALA A 118 12.89 8.45 -27.19
C ALA A 118 14.12 7.82 -26.49
N LEU A 119 15.32 8.37 -26.74
CA LEU A 119 16.59 7.89 -26.16
C LEU A 119 16.73 8.20 -24.67
N HIS A 120 16.04 9.23 -24.18
CA HIS A 120 16.05 9.62 -22.77
C HIS A 120 14.65 9.52 -22.17
N SER A 121 13.85 8.60 -22.70
CA SER A 121 12.56 8.27 -22.14
C SER A 121 12.75 7.53 -20.82
N PHE A 122 11.77 7.64 -19.93
CA PHE A 122 11.80 6.96 -18.64
C PHE A 122 11.72 5.44 -18.85
N GLU A 123 10.95 5.02 -19.85
CA GLU A 123 10.75 3.64 -20.28
C GLU A 123 12.06 3.00 -20.76
N ALA A 124 12.81 3.68 -21.65
CA ALA A 124 14.13 3.21 -22.09
C ALA A 124 15.13 3.17 -20.93
N SER A 125 15.10 4.17 -20.06
CA SER A 125 15.96 4.21 -18.88
C SER A 125 15.67 3.07 -17.90
N LEU A 126 14.40 2.71 -17.70
CA LEU A 126 14.00 1.57 -16.88
C LEU A 126 14.52 0.26 -17.47
N GLN A 127 14.41 0.07 -18.79
CA GLN A 127 14.93 -1.10 -19.49
C GLN A 127 16.44 -1.22 -19.33
N ASP A 128 17.18 -0.16 -19.64
CA ASP A 128 18.65 -0.13 -19.57
C ASP A 128 19.15 -0.44 -18.15
N VAL A 129 18.60 0.24 -17.14
CA VAL A 129 18.96 -0.02 -15.75
C VAL A 129 18.61 -1.44 -15.37
N ALA A 130 17.40 -1.92 -15.65
CA ALA A 130 16.99 -3.26 -15.23
C ALA A 130 17.81 -4.37 -15.90
N GLN A 131 18.17 -4.21 -17.17
CA GLN A 131 19.07 -5.14 -17.87
C GLN A 131 20.46 -5.14 -17.23
N LEU A 132 21.04 -3.97 -16.96
CA LEU A 132 22.33 -3.85 -16.29
C LEU A 132 22.32 -4.52 -14.91
N GLN A 133 21.22 -4.41 -14.18
CA GLN A 133 21.09 -5.08 -12.88
C GLN A 133 20.90 -6.59 -12.99
N LEU A 134 20.23 -7.07 -14.03
CA LEU A 134 20.12 -8.50 -14.33
C LEU A 134 21.50 -9.10 -14.60
N GLU A 135 22.29 -8.44 -15.46
CA GLU A 135 23.66 -8.84 -15.81
C GLU A 135 24.58 -8.78 -14.58
N SER A 136 24.52 -7.69 -13.80
CA SER A 136 25.31 -7.55 -12.56
C SER A 136 24.96 -8.63 -11.52
N SER A 137 23.67 -8.95 -11.36
CA SER A 137 23.23 -10.00 -10.42
C SER A 137 23.75 -11.37 -10.84
N ARG A 138 23.80 -11.63 -12.14
CA ARG A 138 24.37 -12.85 -12.70
C ARG A 138 25.86 -12.95 -12.45
N GLU A 139 26.62 -11.89 -12.74
CA GLU A 139 28.08 -11.87 -12.54
C GLU A 139 28.47 -12.06 -11.07
N GLN A 140 27.66 -11.52 -10.16
CA GLN A 140 27.87 -11.63 -8.72
C GLN A 140 27.33 -12.95 -8.13
N GLY A 141 26.53 -13.71 -8.89
CA GLY A 141 25.84 -14.90 -8.41
C GLY A 141 24.75 -14.61 -7.37
N ASP A 142 24.23 -13.37 -7.31
CA ASP A 142 23.16 -12.98 -6.39
C ASP A 142 21.81 -13.42 -6.93
N CYS A 143 21.41 -14.63 -6.53
CA CYS A 143 20.19 -15.26 -6.98
C CYS A 143 18.93 -14.52 -6.47
N GLN A 144 18.97 -13.94 -5.26
CA GLN A 144 17.80 -13.22 -4.73
C GLN A 144 17.55 -11.94 -5.51
N ARG A 145 18.61 -11.19 -5.79
CA ARG A 145 18.52 -9.98 -6.62
C ARG A 145 18.01 -10.28 -8.02
N LEU A 146 18.49 -11.36 -8.65
CA LEU A 146 17.97 -11.84 -9.94
C LEU A 146 16.45 -12.09 -9.89
N LEU A 147 15.97 -12.80 -8.87
CA LEU A 147 14.54 -13.11 -8.72
C LEU A 147 13.69 -11.86 -8.49
N HIS A 148 14.16 -10.91 -7.69
CA HIS A 148 13.44 -9.67 -7.40
C HIS A 148 13.38 -8.73 -8.61
N VAL A 149 14.51 -8.53 -9.30
CA VAL A 149 14.55 -7.75 -10.55
C VAL A 149 13.66 -8.38 -11.61
N SER A 150 13.69 -9.71 -11.74
CA SER A 150 12.82 -10.43 -12.69
C SER A 150 11.34 -10.27 -12.36
N SER A 151 10.98 -10.32 -11.07
CA SER A 151 9.61 -10.08 -10.61
C SER A 151 9.13 -8.66 -10.90
N PHE A 152 10.01 -7.66 -10.69
CA PHE A 152 9.73 -6.27 -11.00
C PHE A 152 9.55 -6.04 -12.50
N LEU A 153 10.45 -6.59 -13.32
CA LEU A 153 10.41 -6.53 -14.78
C LEU A 153 9.12 -7.15 -15.34
N GLY A 154 8.70 -8.29 -14.81
CA GLY A 154 7.42 -8.89 -15.15
C GLY A 154 6.24 -7.98 -14.81
N GLY A 155 6.29 -7.31 -13.66
CA GLY A 155 5.27 -6.37 -13.22
C GLY A 155 5.12 -5.16 -14.12
N ILE A 156 6.23 -4.51 -14.49
CA ILE A 156 6.19 -3.34 -15.38
C ILE A 156 5.70 -3.69 -16.79
N VAL A 157 5.99 -4.90 -17.30
CA VAL A 157 5.45 -5.39 -18.58
C VAL A 157 3.94 -5.64 -18.46
N ALA A 158 3.50 -6.27 -17.37
CA ALA A 158 2.09 -6.53 -17.12
C ALA A 158 1.24 -5.25 -17.01
N HIS A 159 1.82 -4.16 -16.51
CA HIS A 159 1.15 -2.85 -16.40
C HIS A 159 1.21 -2.04 -17.71
N GLY A 160 2.03 -2.46 -18.69
CA GLY A 160 2.20 -1.75 -19.95
C GLY A 160 3.19 -0.58 -19.89
N VAL A 161 3.97 -0.47 -18.81
CA VAL A 161 5.07 0.51 -18.66
C VAL A 161 6.18 0.20 -19.67
N LEU A 162 6.54 -1.08 -19.81
CA LEU A 162 7.53 -1.56 -20.76
C LEU A 162 6.82 -2.40 -21.83
N PRO A 163 6.95 -2.05 -23.13
CA PRO A 163 6.31 -2.83 -24.17
C PRO A 163 6.95 -4.22 -24.28
N PRO A 164 6.17 -5.25 -24.67
CA PRO A 164 6.65 -6.62 -24.71
C PRO A 164 7.78 -6.83 -25.73
N GLU A 165 7.86 -6.02 -26.78
CA GLU A 165 8.95 -6.06 -27.74
C GLU A 165 10.30 -5.74 -27.08
N ASP A 166 10.32 -4.73 -26.22
CA ASP A 166 11.52 -4.29 -25.50
C ASP A 166 11.89 -5.27 -24.38
N ALA A 167 10.88 -5.87 -23.74
CA ALA A 167 11.08 -6.88 -22.70
C ALA A 167 11.57 -8.24 -23.24
N ARG A 168 11.45 -8.49 -24.55
CA ARG A 168 11.88 -9.75 -25.17
C ARG A 168 13.37 -10.03 -24.98
N GLN A 169 14.21 -9.01 -25.03
CA GLN A 169 15.66 -9.16 -24.83
C GLN A 169 15.98 -9.64 -23.40
N VAL A 170 15.29 -9.08 -22.40
CA VAL A 170 15.41 -9.50 -21.00
C VAL A 170 14.96 -10.96 -20.87
N PHE A 171 13.79 -11.30 -21.42
CA PHE A 171 13.26 -12.66 -21.38
C PHE A 171 14.23 -13.67 -22.01
N ASN A 172 14.76 -13.37 -23.20
CA ASN A 172 15.76 -14.23 -23.86
C ASN A 172 17.04 -14.38 -23.03
N THR A 173 17.47 -13.32 -22.33
CA THR A 173 18.63 -13.39 -21.43
C THR A 173 18.38 -14.37 -20.28
N LEU A 174 17.13 -14.41 -19.77
CA LEU A 174 16.76 -15.38 -18.76
C LEU A 174 16.77 -16.82 -19.30
N LEU A 175 16.25 -17.03 -20.52
CA LEU A 175 16.24 -18.33 -21.19
C LEU A 175 17.66 -18.87 -21.44
N VAL A 176 18.58 -18.02 -21.90
CA VAL A 176 20.00 -18.38 -22.08
C VAL A 176 20.66 -18.81 -20.77
N GLY A 177 20.21 -18.29 -19.62
CA GLY A 177 20.66 -18.75 -18.31
C GLY A 177 20.23 -20.20 -18.01
N ILE A 178 19.01 -20.57 -18.41
CA ILE A 178 18.49 -21.93 -18.24
C ILE A 178 19.27 -22.93 -19.11
N GLU A 179 19.54 -22.59 -20.37
CA GLU A 179 20.32 -23.42 -21.29
C GLU A 179 21.74 -23.69 -20.75
N ARG A 180 22.30 -22.73 -20.01
CA ARG A 180 23.59 -22.87 -19.30
C ARG A 180 23.50 -23.69 -18.00
N LYS A 181 22.34 -24.28 -17.72
CA LYS A 181 22.06 -25.13 -16.55
C LYS A 181 22.10 -24.37 -15.22
N GLU A 182 21.77 -23.08 -15.26
CA GLU A 182 21.66 -22.24 -14.07
C GLU A 182 20.21 -22.29 -13.56
N ASP A 183 19.91 -23.17 -12.60
CA ASP A 183 18.53 -23.46 -12.14
C ASP A 183 17.76 -22.24 -11.61
N GLU A 184 18.47 -21.23 -11.12
CA GLU A 184 17.86 -20.02 -10.59
C GLU A 184 17.20 -19.17 -11.67
N PHE A 185 17.64 -19.31 -12.93
CA PHE A 185 17.01 -18.64 -14.06
C PHE A 185 15.63 -19.22 -14.39
N ALA A 186 15.38 -20.51 -14.14
CA ALA A 186 14.04 -21.08 -14.29
C ALA A 186 13.07 -20.48 -13.26
N ALA A 187 13.54 -20.25 -12.03
CA ALA A 187 12.76 -19.55 -11.01
C ALA A 187 12.56 -18.06 -11.37
N ALA A 188 13.56 -17.41 -11.96
CA ALA A 188 13.47 -16.03 -12.45
C ALA A 188 12.44 -15.87 -13.58
N VAL A 189 12.44 -16.79 -14.55
CA VAL A 189 11.43 -16.86 -15.62
C VAL A 189 10.02 -16.97 -15.04
N ARG A 190 9.82 -17.87 -14.06
CA ARG A 190 8.53 -17.99 -13.38
C ARG A 190 8.11 -16.70 -12.69
N ARG A 191 9.04 -16.00 -12.02
CA ARG A 191 8.76 -14.72 -11.35
C ARG A 191 8.44 -13.60 -12.33
N PHE A 192 9.13 -13.57 -13.47
CA PHE A 192 8.88 -12.63 -14.56
C PHE A 192 7.50 -12.86 -15.21
N LEU A 193 7.14 -14.11 -15.49
CA LEU A 193 5.88 -14.42 -16.19
C LEU A 193 4.65 -14.39 -15.30
N LYS A 194 4.77 -14.66 -13.98
CA LYS A 194 3.64 -14.68 -13.06
C LYS A 194 2.72 -13.43 -13.15
N PRO A 195 3.23 -12.19 -13.03
CA PRO A 195 2.37 -11.00 -13.17
C PRO A 195 1.79 -10.85 -14.58
N ILE A 196 2.49 -11.31 -15.62
CA ILE A 196 2.05 -11.22 -17.02
C ILE A 196 0.88 -12.16 -17.29
N VAL A 197 0.94 -13.40 -16.80
CA VAL A 197 -0.15 -14.39 -16.92
C VAL A 197 -1.43 -13.91 -16.24
N LEU A 198 -1.28 -13.12 -15.19
CA LEU A 198 -2.36 -12.55 -14.38
C LEU A 198 -2.94 -11.26 -14.97
N ALA A 199 -2.29 -10.66 -15.96
CA ALA A 199 -2.71 -9.41 -16.60
C ALA A 199 -3.95 -9.62 -17.49
N SER A 200 -4.79 -8.58 -17.63
CA SER A 200 -5.99 -8.62 -18.48
C SER A 200 -5.66 -8.93 -19.96
N ASP A 201 -4.50 -8.49 -20.42
CA ASP A 201 -3.98 -8.65 -21.79
C ASP A 201 -3.01 -9.84 -21.93
N ALA A 202 -2.98 -10.77 -20.98
CA ALA A 202 -1.98 -11.84 -20.87
C ALA A 202 -1.71 -12.56 -22.21
N SER A 203 -2.74 -13.02 -22.91
CA SER A 203 -2.58 -13.75 -24.18
C SER A 203 -1.83 -12.95 -25.24
N ARG A 204 -2.08 -11.64 -25.33
CA ARG A 204 -1.40 -10.76 -26.29
C ARG A 204 0.06 -10.58 -25.91
N ILE A 205 0.33 -10.32 -24.63
CA ILE A 205 1.69 -10.10 -24.12
C ILE A 205 2.53 -11.37 -24.29
N LEU A 206 2.00 -12.54 -23.90
CA LEU A 206 2.67 -13.83 -24.01
C LEU A 206 2.97 -14.22 -25.46
N HIS A 207 2.06 -13.93 -26.38
CA HIS A 207 2.29 -14.11 -27.82
C HIS A 207 3.39 -13.18 -28.34
N LEU A 208 3.38 -11.90 -27.97
CA LEU A 208 4.42 -10.93 -28.37
C LEU A 208 5.79 -11.26 -27.78
N LEU A 209 5.85 -11.95 -26.64
CA LEU A 209 7.09 -12.45 -26.05
C LEU A 209 7.51 -13.82 -26.61
N SER A 210 6.68 -14.48 -27.44
CA SER A 210 6.90 -15.84 -27.94
C SER A 210 7.19 -16.86 -26.82
N VAL A 211 6.50 -16.73 -25.69
CA VAL A 211 6.79 -17.51 -24.47
C VAL A 211 6.59 -19.01 -24.68
N VAL A 212 5.44 -19.41 -25.25
CA VAL A 212 5.08 -20.82 -25.43
C VAL A 212 6.11 -21.53 -26.31
N ASP A 213 6.37 -21.01 -27.51
CA ASP A 213 7.32 -21.58 -28.46
C ASP A 213 8.72 -21.70 -27.83
N SER A 214 9.19 -20.65 -27.15
CA SER A 214 10.52 -20.62 -26.55
C SER A 214 10.67 -21.61 -25.39
N LEU A 215 9.62 -21.78 -24.57
CA LEU A 215 9.63 -22.75 -23.47
C LEU A 215 9.54 -24.19 -23.97
N GLU A 216 8.75 -24.45 -25.01
CA GLU A 216 8.68 -25.77 -25.65
C GLU A 216 10.03 -26.17 -26.26
N ASP A 217 10.69 -25.25 -26.96
CA ASP A 217 12.02 -25.47 -27.54
C ASP A 217 13.06 -25.83 -26.47
N ILE A 218 13.04 -25.12 -25.33
CA ILE A 218 13.93 -25.41 -24.20
C ILE A 218 13.60 -26.77 -23.60
N LEU A 219 12.31 -27.09 -23.38
CA LEU A 219 11.91 -28.35 -22.78
C LEU A 219 12.28 -29.60 -23.60
N GLN A 220 12.50 -29.44 -24.91
CA GLN A 220 13.02 -30.51 -25.77
C GLN A 220 14.49 -30.87 -25.48
N ASP A 221 15.28 -29.99 -24.85
CA ASP A 221 16.64 -30.32 -24.44
C ASP A 221 16.65 -31.32 -23.28
N GLU A 222 17.26 -32.48 -23.51
CA GLU A 222 17.42 -33.53 -22.51
C GLU A 222 18.32 -33.12 -21.33
N ASN A 223 19.20 -32.12 -21.53
CA ASN A 223 20.24 -31.73 -20.59
C ASN A 223 19.82 -30.79 -19.45
N ILE A 224 18.54 -30.39 -19.43
CA ILE A 224 18.00 -29.49 -18.40
C ILE A 224 17.80 -30.25 -17.09
N SER A 225 18.05 -29.58 -15.95
CA SER A 225 17.81 -30.17 -14.65
C SER A 225 16.31 -30.50 -14.44
N PHE A 226 16.02 -31.53 -13.65
CA PHE A 226 14.64 -31.88 -13.32
C PHE A 226 13.89 -30.73 -12.63
N LYS A 227 14.57 -29.95 -11.79
CA LYS A 227 14.00 -28.78 -11.10
C LYS A 227 13.56 -27.73 -12.12
N SER A 228 14.44 -27.38 -13.05
CA SER A 228 14.16 -26.41 -14.11
C SER A 228 13.05 -26.92 -15.03
N ARG A 229 13.10 -28.18 -15.46
CA ARG A 229 12.05 -28.79 -16.30
C ARG A 229 10.67 -28.73 -15.62
N PHE A 230 10.58 -29.07 -14.34
CA PHE A 230 9.32 -29.00 -13.58
C PHE A 230 8.78 -27.56 -13.50
N LEU A 231 9.64 -26.59 -13.19
CA LEU A 231 9.24 -25.19 -13.13
C LEU A 231 8.76 -24.67 -14.48
N LEU A 232 9.48 -24.98 -15.56
CA LEU A 232 9.12 -24.54 -16.91
C LEU A 232 7.84 -25.20 -17.42
N MET A 233 7.60 -26.47 -17.09
CA MET A 233 6.32 -27.10 -17.40
C MET A 233 5.14 -26.42 -16.71
N ALA A 234 5.28 -26.08 -15.42
CA ALA A 234 4.23 -25.36 -14.70
C ALA A 234 3.99 -23.96 -15.31
N VAL A 235 5.07 -23.25 -15.66
CA VAL A 235 4.99 -21.94 -16.31
C VAL A 235 4.38 -22.04 -17.71
N LEU A 236 4.68 -23.10 -18.47
CA LEU A 236 4.11 -23.35 -19.79
C LEU A 236 2.59 -23.59 -19.68
N GLU A 237 2.14 -24.38 -18.70
CA GLU A 237 0.73 -24.60 -18.42
C GLU A 237 0.01 -23.29 -18.09
N ASP A 238 0.57 -22.49 -17.17
CA ASP A 238 0.09 -21.16 -16.79
C ASP A 238 0.03 -20.21 -18.00
N SER A 239 1.02 -20.27 -18.90
CA SER A 239 1.13 -19.38 -20.07
C SER A 239 0.23 -19.82 -21.23
N ALA A 240 -0.03 -21.12 -21.38
CA ALA A 240 -0.94 -21.64 -22.40
C ALA A 240 -2.40 -21.37 -22.05
N ASN A 241 -2.73 -21.32 -20.75
CA ASN A 241 -4.06 -21.06 -20.23
C ASN A 241 -4.05 -19.89 -19.24
N PRO A 242 -3.78 -18.66 -19.71
CA PRO A 242 -3.71 -17.51 -18.81
C PRO A 242 -5.05 -17.30 -18.11
N ALA A 243 -5.01 -17.26 -16.79
CA ALA A 243 -6.15 -16.97 -15.93
C ALA A 243 -6.00 -15.53 -15.40
N PRO A 244 -6.42 -14.50 -16.17
CA PRO A 244 -6.36 -13.12 -15.70
C PRO A 244 -7.13 -12.99 -14.38
N LEU A 245 -6.68 -12.11 -13.47
CA LEU A 245 -7.47 -11.83 -12.28
C LEU A 245 -8.86 -11.37 -12.70
N ASP A 246 -9.87 -12.08 -12.21
CA ASP A 246 -11.25 -11.65 -12.43
C ASP A 246 -11.44 -10.28 -11.77
N ALA A 247 -11.80 -9.28 -12.58
CA ALA A 247 -12.16 -7.94 -12.09
C ALA A 247 -13.33 -8.00 -11.09
N PHE A 248 -14.09 -9.09 -11.13
CA PHE A 248 -15.11 -9.44 -10.16
C PHE A 248 -14.53 -10.53 -9.28
N TYR A 249 -14.09 -10.18 -8.08
CA TYR A 249 -13.47 -11.07 -7.08
C TYR A 249 -14.15 -12.44 -6.91
N SER A 250 -15.42 -12.57 -7.30
CA SER A 250 -16.11 -13.84 -7.49
C SER A 250 -17.06 -13.84 -8.70
N MET A 251 -17.35 -15.06 -9.17
CA MET A 251 -18.41 -15.33 -10.17
C MET A 251 -19.79 -14.86 -9.69
N GLU A 252 -20.02 -14.83 -8.37
CA GLU A 252 -21.26 -14.32 -7.76
C GLU A 252 -21.38 -12.81 -7.93
N HIS A 253 -20.29 -12.08 -7.71
CA HIS A 253 -20.23 -10.62 -7.91
C HIS A 253 -20.41 -10.26 -9.40
N ARG A 254 -19.86 -11.08 -10.30
CA ARG A 254 -20.12 -10.97 -11.75
C ARG A 254 -21.58 -11.23 -12.09
N ALA A 255 -22.19 -12.25 -11.48
CA ALA A 255 -23.58 -12.60 -11.68
C ALA A 255 -24.54 -11.52 -11.13
N GLU A 256 -24.17 -10.85 -10.04
CA GLU A 256 -24.90 -9.72 -9.48
C GLU A 256 -24.85 -8.50 -10.40
N ILE A 257 -23.66 -8.11 -10.87
CA ILE A 257 -23.49 -6.93 -11.72
C ILE A 257 -24.10 -7.11 -13.11
N TYR A 258 -23.93 -8.28 -13.71
CA TYR A 258 -24.37 -8.52 -15.09
C TYR A 258 -25.65 -9.36 -15.21
N GLY A 259 -26.23 -9.82 -14.10
CA GLY A 259 -27.48 -10.59 -14.09
C GLY A 259 -27.37 -11.99 -14.70
N PHE A 260 -26.16 -12.54 -14.86
CA PHE A 260 -25.95 -13.84 -15.53
C PHE A 260 -26.10 -15.08 -14.60
N GLY A 261 -26.62 -14.93 -13.38
CA GLY A 261 -26.77 -16.03 -12.40
C GLY A 261 -28.21 -16.37 -12.02
N SER A 262 -28.91 -17.12 -12.87
CA SER A 262 -29.77 -18.23 -12.43
C SER A 262 -30.16 -19.09 -13.63
N PRO A 263 -29.52 -20.24 -13.87
CA PRO A 263 -30.25 -21.37 -14.42
C PRO A 263 -31.21 -21.85 -13.32
N GLY A 264 -32.50 -21.88 -13.64
CA GLY A 264 -33.57 -22.23 -12.72
C GLY A 264 -33.45 -23.63 -12.09
N PRO A 265 -34.32 -23.94 -11.12
CA PRO A 265 -34.18 -25.11 -10.26
C PRO A 265 -34.56 -26.39 -11.00
N SER A 266 -33.58 -27.18 -11.42
CA SER A 266 -33.80 -28.60 -11.69
C SER A 266 -33.72 -29.36 -10.37
N ILE A 267 -34.91 -29.69 -9.87
CA ILE A 267 -35.17 -30.65 -8.81
C ILE A 267 -34.73 -32.03 -9.32
N ASP A 268 -33.76 -32.64 -8.65
CA ASP A 268 -33.66 -34.10 -8.53
C ASP A 268 -33.03 -34.45 -7.17
N PRO A 269 -33.73 -35.16 -6.27
CA PRO A 269 -33.25 -35.49 -4.93
C PRO A 269 -32.73 -36.92 -4.89
N ALA A 270 -31.49 -37.16 -5.30
CA ALA A 270 -30.78 -38.40 -5.00
C ALA A 270 -29.30 -38.26 -5.36
N ASP A 271 -28.47 -37.87 -4.38
CA ASP A 271 -27.32 -38.67 -3.92
C ASP A 271 -26.55 -37.89 -2.84
N SER A 272 -27.09 -37.89 -1.63
CA SER A 272 -26.43 -37.33 -0.45
C SER A 272 -25.54 -38.41 0.19
N SER A 273 -24.45 -38.80 -0.47
CA SER A 273 -23.38 -39.52 0.23
C SER A 273 -22.04 -39.34 -0.45
N ARG A 274 -21.01 -39.07 0.36
CA ARG A 274 -19.59 -38.85 0.01
C ARG A 274 -19.28 -37.51 -0.65
N ASN A 275 -19.01 -36.51 0.19
CA ASN A 275 -17.62 -36.24 0.55
C ASN A 275 -17.59 -35.44 1.86
N SER A 276 -17.12 -36.10 2.92
CA SER A 276 -16.57 -35.40 4.09
C SER A 276 -15.40 -34.54 3.62
N PRO A 277 -15.27 -33.27 4.03
CA PRO A 277 -14.03 -32.56 3.83
C PRO A 277 -12.99 -33.17 4.76
N GLU A 278 -12.09 -33.95 4.16
CA GLU A 278 -10.80 -34.25 4.77
C GLU A 278 -10.07 -32.93 5.03
N SER A 279 -9.77 -32.74 6.31
CA SER A 279 -8.85 -31.80 6.92
C SER A 279 -7.65 -31.41 6.05
N LYS A 280 -7.60 -30.13 5.66
CA LYS A 280 -6.37 -29.33 5.53
C LYS A 280 -6.63 -27.93 6.11
N ASP A 281 -5.65 -27.43 6.84
CA ASP A 281 -5.64 -26.20 7.65
C ASP A 281 -6.27 -24.97 7.00
N VAL A 282 -7.51 -24.65 7.37
CA VAL A 282 -8.10 -23.32 7.23
C VAL A 282 -8.35 -22.80 8.64
N ALA A 283 -7.29 -22.31 9.28
CA ALA A 283 -7.48 -21.28 10.29
C ALA A 283 -8.04 -20.07 9.53
N GLN A 284 -9.37 -19.93 9.53
CA GLN A 284 -10.04 -18.76 8.99
C GLN A 284 -9.33 -17.52 9.56
N ASP A 285 -8.97 -16.58 8.70
CA ASP A 285 -8.47 -15.28 9.12
C ASP A 285 -9.62 -14.49 9.77
N VAL A 286 -9.92 -14.83 11.03
CA VAL A 286 -10.99 -14.23 11.82
C VAL A 286 -10.78 -12.72 11.91
N GLN A 287 -9.52 -12.27 11.92
CA GLN A 287 -9.17 -10.86 11.94
C GLN A 287 -9.50 -10.17 10.60
N GLY A 288 -9.22 -10.83 9.47
CA GLY A 288 -9.64 -10.39 8.13
C GLY A 288 -11.16 -10.23 8.02
N ILE A 289 -11.93 -11.23 8.46
CA ILE A 289 -13.40 -11.17 8.47
C ILE A 289 -13.90 -10.03 9.38
N CYS A 290 -13.31 -9.85 10.56
CA CYS A 290 -13.66 -8.76 11.47
C CYS A 290 -13.41 -7.38 10.84
N ARG A 291 -12.32 -7.21 10.08
CA ARG A 291 -11.99 -5.95 9.40
C ARG A 291 -12.96 -5.62 8.29
N GLU A 292 -13.32 -6.60 7.48
CA GLU A 292 -14.30 -6.42 6.40
C GLU A 292 -15.68 -6.02 6.96
N GLN A 293 -16.12 -6.69 8.03
CA GLN A 293 -17.39 -6.35 8.68
C GLN A 293 -17.35 -4.98 9.38
N ALA A 294 -16.21 -4.57 9.93
CA ALA A 294 -16.03 -3.22 10.49
C ALA A 294 -16.15 -2.14 9.39
N GLN A 295 -15.65 -2.42 8.18
CA GLN A 295 -15.79 -1.53 7.04
C GLN A 295 -17.25 -1.41 6.57
N LEU A 296 -17.99 -2.53 6.54
CA LEU A 296 -19.42 -2.52 6.20
C LEU A 296 -20.26 -1.78 7.23
N PHE A 297 -19.94 -1.88 8.52
CA PHE A 297 -20.61 -1.12 9.58
C PHE A 297 -20.48 0.39 9.37
N LEU A 298 -19.27 0.88 9.10
CA LEU A 298 -19.06 2.33 8.90
C LEU A 298 -19.64 2.83 7.57
N GLY A 299 -19.68 1.98 6.53
CA GLY A 299 -20.29 2.36 5.25
C GLY A 299 -21.81 2.36 5.25
N SER A 300 -22.45 1.52 6.07
CA SER A 300 -23.92 1.36 6.09
C SER A 300 -24.60 1.90 7.35
N HIS A 301 -23.84 2.19 8.40
CA HIS A 301 -24.29 2.49 9.76
C HIS A 301 -25.38 1.52 10.28
N ASN A 302 -25.39 0.28 9.78
CA ASN A 302 -26.41 -0.71 10.12
C ASN A 302 -26.06 -1.42 11.43
N VAL A 303 -26.66 -0.92 12.51
CA VAL A 303 -26.48 -1.43 13.88
C VAL A 303 -26.99 -2.86 14.05
N GLU A 304 -28.10 -3.23 13.39
CA GLU A 304 -28.73 -4.55 13.54
C GLU A 304 -27.85 -5.67 12.95
N SER A 305 -27.31 -5.45 11.76
CA SER A 305 -26.41 -6.41 11.09
C SER A 305 -25.13 -6.65 11.88
N SER A 306 -24.52 -5.60 12.44
CA SER A 306 -23.29 -5.72 13.22
C SER A 306 -23.51 -6.36 14.59
N GLN A 307 -24.70 -6.18 15.18
CA GLN A 307 -25.10 -6.89 16.39
C GLN A 307 -25.26 -8.40 16.14
N LEU A 308 -25.92 -8.79 15.06
CA LEU A 308 -26.06 -10.21 14.67
C LEU A 308 -24.69 -10.84 14.40
N PHE A 309 -23.79 -10.11 13.74
CA PHE A 309 -22.42 -10.57 13.51
C PHE A 309 -21.65 -10.77 14.82
N LEU A 310 -21.69 -9.79 15.75
CA LEU A 310 -21.05 -9.90 17.06
C LEU A 310 -21.58 -11.10 17.88
N GLN A 311 -22.89 -11.41 17.77
CA GLN A 311 -23.50 -12.57 18.41
C GLN A 311 -23.07 -13.89 17.77
N SER A 312 -22.87 -13.91 16.45
CA SER A 312 -22.38 -15.08 15.71
C SER A 312 -20.93 -15.44 16.06
N LEU A 313 -20.15 -14.47 16.54
CA LEU A 313 -18.74 -14.69 16.89
C LEU A 313 -18.57 -15.44 18.22
N PRO A 314 -17.60 -16.38 18.29
CA PRO A 314 -17.16 -16.98 19.54
C PRO A 314 -16.70 -15.93 20.56
N PRO A 315 -16.92 -16.12 21.87
CA PRO A 315 -16.63 -15.11 22.89
C PRO A 315 -15.17 -14.66 22.90
N HIS A 316 -14.23 -15.57 22.60
CA HIS A 316 -12.80 -15.27 22.52
C HIS A 316 -12.42 -14.44 21.29
N ASN A 317 -13.26 -14.29 20.26
CA ASN A 317 -12.93 -13.52 19.06
C ASN A 317 -13.68 -12.18 18.96
N ARG A 318 -14.59 -11.91 19.90
CA ARG A 318 -15.41 -10.69 19.90
C ARG A 318 -14.59 -9.40 20.09
N TYR A 319 -13.47 -9.49 20.79
CA TYR A 319 -12.58 -8.33 20.98
C TYR A 319 -11.90 -7.91 19.68
N HIS A 320 -11.59 -8.85 18.77
CA HIS A 320 -10.99 -8.53 17.47
C HIS A 320 -11.92 -7.68 16.59
N PHE A 321 -13.23 -7.93 16.66
CA PHE A 321 -14.21 -7.13 15.94
C PHE A 321 -14.29 -5.72 16.51
N ILE A 322 -14.33 -5.57 17.83
CA ILE A 322 -14.42 -4.25 18.48
C ILE A 322 -13.12 -3.46 18.31
N ALA A 323 -11.96 -4.08 18.43
CA ALA A 323 -10.67 -3.45 18.12
C ALA A 323 -10.62 -2.98 16.65
N SER A 324 -11.08 -3.82 15.72
CA SER A 324 -11.13 -3.45 14.29
C SER A 324 -12.07 -2.27 14.02
N LEU A 325 -13.20 -2.18 14.72
CA LEU A 325 -14.12 -1.04 14.65
C LEU A 325 -13.46 0.24 15.19
N ILE A 326 -12.86 0.18 16.37
CA ILE A 326 -12.19 1.32 17.00
C ILE A 326 -11.05 1.80 16.12
N SER A 327 -10.15 0.90 15.72
CA SER A 327 -9.03 1.20 14.83
C SER A 327 -9.50 1.93 13.57
N ARG A 328 -10.53 1.40 12.89
CA ARG A 328 -11.05 2.01 11.67
C ARG A 328 -11.66 3.39 11.88
N VAL A 329 -12.32 3.62 13.01
CA VAL A 329 -12.85 4.94 13.36
C VAL A 329 -11.73 5.93 13.69
N LEU A 330 -10.67 5.51 14.37
CA LEU A 330 -9.51 6.36 14.65
C LEU A 330 -8.74 6.75 13.38
N PHE A 331 -8.77 5.91 12.34
CA PHE A 331 -8.26 6.24 11.00
C PHE A 331 -9.29 6.99 10.13
N SER A 332 -10.55 7.11 10.57
CA SER A 332 -11.56 7.91 9.86
C SER A 332 -11.34 9.39 10.14
N SER A 333 -11.66 10.24 9.17
CA SER A 333 -11.60 11.70 9.35
C SER A 333 -12.84 12.28 10.03
N ASP A 334 -13.92 11.49 10.18
CA ASP A 334 -15.20 11.97 10.70
C ASP A 334 -15.37 11.66 12.21
N VAL A 335 -15.86 12.63 12.95
CA VAL A 335 -16.20 12.49 14.38
C VAL A 335 -17.61 11.89 14.55
N ALA A 336 -18.46 11.96 13.53
CA ALA A 336 -19.77 11.31 13.54
C ALA A 336 -19.65 9.77 13.66
N ASP A 337 -18.66 9.17 13.01
CA ASP A 337 -18.36 7.74 13.11
C ASP A 337 -18.05 7.32 14.55
N ALA A 338 -17.32 8.17 15.29
CA ALA A 338 -17.02 7.97 16.71
C ALA A 338 -18.28 8.01 17.58
N GLN A 339 -19.24 8.87 17.26
CA GLN A 339 -20.53 8.93 17.97
C GLN A 339 -21.39 7.70 17.68
N VAL A 340 -21.46 7.26 16.42
CA VAL A 340 -22.22 6.06 16.02
C VAL A 340 -21.63 4.81 16.66
N LEU A 341 -20.30 4.66 16.66
CA LEU A 341 -19.63 3.56 17.33
C LEU A 341 -19.84 3.60 18.85
N GLY A 342 -19.72 4.78 19.47
CA GLY A 342 -19.99 4.95 20.89
C GLY A 342 -21.42 4.56 21.28
N ALA A 343 -22.42 5.00 20.49
CA ALA A 343 -23.82 4.63 20.67
C ALA A 343 -24.08 3.13 20.46
N PHE A 344 -23.41 2.50 19.49
CA PHE A 344 -23.46 1.05 19.28
C PHE A 344 -22.92 0.30 20.49
N LEU A 345 -21.76 0.71 21.00
CA LEU A 345 -21.17 0.09 22.19
C LEU A 345 -22.09 0.27 23.41
N ALA A 346 -22.78 1.42 23.53
CA ALA A 346 -23.71 1.71 24.62
C ALA A 346 -24.97 0.82 24.67
N GLN A 347 -25.29 0.07 23.62
CA GLN A 347 -26.50 -0.75 23.59
C GLN A 347 -26.49 -1.85 24.67
N PRO A 348 -27.63 -2.14 25.33
CA PRO A 348 -27.71 -3.10 26.43
C PRO A 348 -27.34 -4.52 26.02
N GLU A 349 -27.61 -4.90 24.77
CA GLU A 349 -27.24 -6.20 24.22
C GLU A 349 -25.72 -6.31 24.06
N VAL A 350 -25.07 -5.26 23.57
CA VAL A 350 -23.60 -5.20 23.45
C VAL A 350 -22.98 -5.16 24.85
N GLN A 351 -23.52 -4.36 25.78
CA GLN A 351 -23.12 -4.31 27.21
C GLN A 351 -23.13 -5.68 27.88
N SER A 352 -24.19 -6.47 27.67
CA SER A 352 -24.29 -7.82 28.25
C SER A 352 -23.20 -8.76 27.74
N LEU A 353 -22.74 -8.56 26.50
CA LEU A 353 -21.65 -9.30 25.87
C LEU A 353 -20.27 -8.78 26.30
N ARG A 354 -20.17 -7.51 26.73
CA ARG A 354 -18.95 -6.92 27.35
C ARG A 354 -18.64 -7.58 28.70
N GLY A 355 -19.65 -7.73 29.56
CA GLY A 355 -19.48 -8.19 30.94
C GLY A 355 -18.99 -9.64 31.10
N GLN A 356 -19.06 -10.47 30.06
CA GLN A 356 -18.64 -11.87 30.11
C GLN A 356 -17.14 -12.08 29.82
N THR A 357 -16.41 -11.07 29.33
CA THR A 357 -15.10 -11.31 28.71
C THR A 357 -14.10 -10.21 29.02
N GLY A 358 -13.14 -10.49 29.91
CA GLY A 358 -11.96 -9.63 30.14
C GLY A 358 -11.11 -9.37 28.88
N SER A 359 -11.39 -10.06 27.78
CA SER A 359 -10.75 -9.86 26.47
C SER A 359 -11.14 -8.56 25.78
N LEU A 360 -12.28 -7.94 26.11
CA LEU A 360 -12.69 -6.68 25.50
C LEU A 360 -11.78 -5.52 25.91
N MET A 361 -11.45 -5.45 27.20
CA MET A 361 -10.51 -4.45 27.73
C MET A 361 -9.12 -4.64 27.11
N SER A 362 -8.70 -5.88 26.86
CA SER A 362 -7.46 -6.16 26.13
C SER A 362 -7.45 -5.55 24.73
N GLY A 363 -8.55 -5.64 23.98
CA GLY A 363 -8.65 -5.05 22.63
C GLY A 363 -8.66 -3.52 22.64
N LEU A 364 -9.39 -2.91 23.59
CA LEU A 364 -9.38 -1.46 23.76
C LEU A 364 -7.99 -0.95 24.18
N GLN A 365 -7.30 -1.72 25.03
CA GLN A 365 -5.98 -1.40 25.52
C GLN A 365 -4.91 -1.48 24.41
N GLU A 366 -5.00 -2.44 23.50
CA GLU A 366 -4.13 -2.51 22.32
C GLU A 366 -4.27 -1.26 21.45
N GLU A 367 -5.49 -0.79 21.21
CA GLU A 367 -5.74 0.44 20.44
C GLU A 367 -5.28 1.69 21.19
N ILE A 368 -5.41 1.75 22.52
CA ILE A 368 -4.87 2.86 23.33
C ILE A 368 -3.33 2.88 23.30
N ARG A 369 -2.67 1.71 23.31
CA ARG A 369 -1.20 1.64 23.16
C ARG A 369 -0.74 2.09 21.77
N ALA A 370 -1.52 1.81 20.73
CA ALA A 370 -1.27 2.25 19.37
C ALA A 370 -1.66 3.72 19.11
N LEU A 371 -2.29 4.39 20.08
CA LEU A 371 -2.85 5.72 19.88
C LEU A 371 -1.79 6.80 19.63
N ASP A 372 -0.62 6.72 20.29
CA ASP A 372 0.46 7.69 20.05
C ASP A 372 0.95 7.65 18.59
N ASP A 373 1.01 6.46 17.99
CA ASP A 373 1.33 6.28 16.56
C ASP A 373 0.16 6.71 15.67
N THR A 374 -1.08 6.35 16.05
CA THR A 374 -2.28 6.69 15.28
C THR A 374 -2.51 8.21 15.22
N VAL A 375 -2.11 8.96 16.25
CA VAL A 375 -2.20 10.43 16.29
C VAL A 375 -1.23 11.10 15.30
N LEU A 376 -0.13 10.43 14.94
CA LEU A 376 0.77 10.91 13.90
C LEU A 376 0.10 10.88 12.52
N ASP A 377 -0.76 9.89 12.29
CA ASP A 377 -1.50 9.71 11.04
C ASP A 377 -2.82 10.51 11.03
N ASN A 378 -3.51 10.59 12.17
CA ASN A 378 -4.75 11.36 12.33
C ASN A 378 -4.73 12.20 13.63
N PRO A 379 -4.55 13.53 13.55
CA PRO A 379 -4.52 14.39 14.74
C PRO A 379 -5.86 14.46 15.50
N HIS A 380 -6.96 13.99 14.90
CA HIS A 380 -8.28 13.93 15.54
C HIS A 380 -8.53 12.62 16.31
N ALA A 381 -7.63 11.64 16.23
CA ALA A 381 -7.78 10.34 16.87
C ALA A 381 -7.97 10.43 18.39
N THR A 382 -7.30 11.38 19.08
CA THR A 382 -7.49 11.58 20.52
C THR A 382 -8.91 12.03 20.85
N ARG A 383 -9.48 12.92 20.04
CA ARG A 383 -10.85 13.42 20.24
C ARG A 383 -11.87 12.34 19.90
N GLN A 384 -11.65 11.57 18.85
CA GLN A 384 -12.52 10.44 18.47
C GLN A 384 -12.53 9.36 19.56
N MET A 385 -11.38 9.02 20.11
CA MET A 385 -11.28 8.10 21.25
C MET A 385 -12.05 8.61 22.47
N ALA A 386 -11.90 9.89 22.82
CA ALA A 386 -12.65 10.49 23.93
C ALA A 386 -14.17 10.43 23.71
N VAL A 387 -14.63 10.71 22.48
CA VAL A 387 -16.06 10.61 22.10
C VAL A 387 -16.57 9.17 22.20
N ILE A 388 -15.80 8.18 21.75
CA ILE A 388 -16.17 6.76 21.84
C ILE A 388 -16.31 6.33 23.32
N LEU A 389 -15.32 6.68 24.16
CA LEU A 389 -15.35 6.35 25.59
C LEU A 389 -16.56 6.99 26.28
N PHE A 390 -16.78 8.27 26.03
CA PHE A 390 -17.90 9.04 26.57
C PHE A 390 -19.25 8.46 26.15
N ALA A 391 -19.47 8.27 24.85
CA ALA A 391 -20.74 7.77 24.33
C ALA A 391 -20.99 6.29 24.67
N SER A 392 -19.94 5.48 24.88
CA SER A 392 -20.07 4.06 25.26
C SER A 392 -20.33 3.82 26.76
N GLY A 393 -20.27 4.89 27.58
CA GLY A 393 -20.42 4.85 29.03
C GLY A 393 -19.25 4.18 29.77
N LEU A 394 -18.07 4.13 29.15
CA LEU A 394 -16.87 3.57 29.77
C LEU A 394 -16.10 4.67 30.49
N HIS A 395 -16.06 4.62 31.82
CA HIS A 395 -15.31 5.58 32.61
C HIS A 395 -13.80 5.30 32.50
N PRO A 396 -12.94 6.31 32.30
CA PRO A 396 -11.50 6.13 32.12
C PRO A 396 -10.81 5.43 33.29
N GLU A 397 -11.34 5.57 34.51
CA GLU A 397 -10.84 4.93 35.73
C GLU A 397 -10.80 3.39 35.65
N ILE A 398 -11.71 2.78 34.89
CA ILE A 398 -11.76 1.31 34.70
C ILE A 398 -10.59 0.83 33.83
N ILE A 399 -10.07 1.72 32.97
CA ILE A 399 -9.00 1.42 32.02
C ILE A 399 -7.63 1.64 32.69
N GLU A 400 -7.51 2.64 33.57
CA GLU A 400 -6.28 2.94 34.32
C GLU A 400 -5.93 1.84 35.33
N ASP A 401 -6.92 1.32 36.07
CA ASP A 401 -6.76 0.24 37.08
C ASP A 401 -6.12 -1.06 36.53
N THR A 402 -6.05 -1.21 35.20
CA THR A 402 -5.55 -2.44 34.55
C THR A 402 -4.05 -2.37 34.19
N ASP A 403 -3.43 -1.18 34.02
CA ASP A 403 -2.03 -1.07 33.57
C ASP A 403 -1.40 0.34 33.77
N ASP A 404 -1.29 0.77 35.03
CA ASP A 404 -0.83 2.11 35.48
C ASP A 404 0.51 2.63 34.89
N HIS A 405 1.41 1.73 34.49
CA HIS A 405 2.77 2.12 34.12
C HIS A 405 2.95 2.54 32.65
N ILE A 406 2.07 2.08 31.75
CA ILE A 406 2.18 2.38 30.31
C ILE A 406 1.33 3.60 29.96
N LEU A 407 0.11 3.68 30.50
CA LEU A 407 -0.85 4.76 30.22
C LEU A 407 -0.42 6.11 30.79
N SER A 408 0.26 6.14 31.94
CA SER A 408 0.76 7.37 32.58
C SER A 408 1.88 8.09 31.78
N ARG A 409 2.53 7.37 30.85
CA ARG A 409 3.61 7.89 29.99
C ARG A 409 3.13 8.33 28.60
N SER A 410 1.96 7.89 28.15
CA SER A 410 1.42 8.28 26.85
C SER A 410 0.96 9.74 26.85
N TYR A 411 1.39 10.50 25.85
CA TYR A 411 0.94 11.88 25.66
C TYR A 411 -0.47 11.91 25.04
N ALA A 412 -0.74 11.01 24.09
CA ALA A 412 -2.06 10.90 23.48
C ALA A 412 -3.14 10.53 24.50
N TRP A 413 -2.87 9.61 25.44
CA TRP A 413 -3.84 9.25 26.48
C TRP A 413 -4.19 10.41 27.41
N LYS A 414 -3.21 11.22 27.83
CA LYS A 414 -3.48 12.43 28.64
C LYS A 414 -4.40 13.40 27.92
N ARG A 415 -4.19 13.58 26.62
CA ARG A 415 -5.05 14.41 25.77
C ARG A 415 -6.45 13.82 25.59
N VAL A 416 -6.60 12.49 25.55
CA VAL A 416 -7.91 11.84 25.56
C VAL A 416 -8.67 12.14 26.84
N LEU A 417 -8.00 12.09 28.00
CA LEU A 417 -8.61 12.42 29.30
C LEU A 417 -9.05 13.88 29.35
N ASP A 418 -8.20 14.82 28.93
CA ASP A 418 -8.55 16.25 28.88
C ASP A 418 -9.79 16.51 28.01
N GLU A 419 -9.87 15.87 26.85
CA GLU A 419 -11.03 15.96 25.94
C GLU A 419 -12.27 15.26 26.53
N PHE A 420 -12.10 14.13 27.22
CA PHE A 420 -13.19 13.41 27.88
C PHE A 420 -13.84 14.26 28.99
N PHE A 421 -13.04 14.85 29.88
CA PHE A 421 -13.55 15.72 30.95
C PHE A 421 -14.18 17.00 30.40
N SER A 422 -13.63 17.55 29.30
CA SER A 422 -14.25 18.67 28.59
C SER A 422 -15.64 18.33 28.03
N LEU A 423 -15.85 17.09 27.58
CA LEU A 423 -17.17 16.62 27.12
C LEU A 423 -18.15 16.40 28.28
N GLU A 424 -17.69 15.94 29.44
CA GLU A 424 -18.50 15.82 30.67
C GLU A 424 -18.95 17.20 31.19
N ASP A 425 -18.03 18.16 31.27
CA ASP A 425 -18.33 19.52 31.71
C ASP A 425 -19.34 20.19 30.76
N SER A 426 -19.21 19.94 29.46
CA SER A 426 -20.13 20.47 28.45
C SER A 426 -21.55 19.89 28.55
N GLN A 427 -21.73 18.66 29.05
CA GLN A 427 -23.05 18.08 29.34
C GLN A 427 -23.63 18.56 30.67
N ASN A 428 -22.80 18.72 31.72
CA ASN A 428 -23.24 19.15 33.05
C ASN A 428 -23.67 20.62 33.11
N VAL A 429 -23.15 21.48 32.22
CA VAL A 429 -23.60 22.89 32.09
C VAL A 429 -25.02 22.99 31.52
N GLY A 430 -25.59 21.91 30.98
CA GLY A 430 -26.96 21.84 30.46
C GLY A 430 -28.03 21.40 31.46
N SER A 431 -27.65 20.98 32.68
CA SER A 431 -28.58 20.51 33.72
C SER A 431 -28.54 21.42 34.96
N ASP A 432 -29.50 22.34 35.01
CA ASP A 432 -30.00 23.17 36.12
C ASP A 432 -29.02 24.10 36.90
N PRO A 433 -29.24 25.44 36.86
CA PRO A 433 -28.54 26.42 37.68
C PRO A 433 -29.29 26.69 38.99
N GLU A 434 -29.49 25.70 39.87
CA GLU A 434 -30.05 25.96 41.20
C GLU A 434 -29.45 25.03 42.27
N SER A 435 -28.23 25.31 42.73
CA SER A 435 -27.86 25.20 44.16
C SER A 435 -26.36 25.41 44.36
N ARG A 436 -25.90 26.66 44.39
CA ARG A 436 -24.71 27.05 45.17
C ARG A 436 -24.63 28.58 45.28
N ALA A 437 -25.66 29.15 45.89
CA ALA A 437 -25.48 30.34 46.69
C ALA A 437 -25.03 29.90 48.10
N ASP A 438 -24.26 30.76 48.76
CA ASP A 438 -23.73 30.67 50.13
C ASP A 438 -22.42 29.87 50.31
N MET A 439 -21.29 30.56 50.09
CA MET A 439 -20.51 31.04 51.24
C MET A 439 -19.47 32.06 50.78
N SER A 440 -19.71 33.30 51.19
CA SER A 440 -18.80 34.42 51.10
C SER A 440 -17.66 34.33 52.12
N ASP A 441 -16.62 35.10 51.81
CA ASP A 441 -15.60 35.64 52.72
C ASP A 441 -14.59 34.65 53.32
N ASN A 442 -13.29 34.87 53.06
CA ASN A 442 -12.51 35.91 53.73
C ASN A 442 -11.00 35.69 53.48
N ARG A 443 -10.26 36.81 53.39
CA ARG A 443 -8.80 36.95 53.59
C ARG A 443 -7.87 36.42 52.49
N SER A 444 -6.74 37.05 52.17
CA SER A 444 -6.17 38.37 52.48
C SER A 444 -4.83 38.41 51.74
N ASN A 445 -4.51 39.55 51.15
CA ASN A 445 -3.19 40.09 50.81
C ASN A 445 -1.94 39.28 51.21
N GLY A 446 -1.01 39.16 50.26
CA GLY A 446 0.36 38.78 50.52
C GLY A 446 1.24 38.72 49.26
N GLU A 447 1.41 39.85 48.56
CA GLU A 447 2.70 40.11 47.90
C GLU A 447 3.78 40.24 48.98
N PRO A 448 5.03 39.77 48.75
CA PRO A 448 5.99 40.67 48.11
C PRO A 448 7.10 40.02 47.25
N SER A 449 7.56 40.83 46.28
CA SER A 449 8.95 41.18 45.96
C SER A 449 9.92 40.13 45.40
N ASP A 450 10.41 40.46 44.19
CA ASP A 450 11.80 40.43 43.69
C ASP A 450 12.70 39.24 43.98
N SER A 451 13.25 38.62 42.92
CA SER A 451 14.71 38.58 42.70
C SER A 451 15.06 38.27 41.24
N GLU A 452 15.94 39.10 40.70
CA GLU A 452 16.76 38.91 39.50
C GLU A 452 17.57 37.60 39.48
N ALA A 453 17.65 36.98 38.31
CA ALA A 453 18.86 36.41 37.68
C ALA A 453 18.42 35.93 36.27
N GLY A 454 18.88 36.45 35.13
CA GLY A 454 20.27 36.69 34.78
C GLY A 454 20.89 35.38 34.31
N TYR A 455 20.89 35.10 33.00
CA TYR A 455 22.02 34.63 32.20
C TYR A 455 21.57 34.25 30.77
N THR A 456 22.01 35.06 29.81
CA THR A 456 22.23 34.70 28.42
C THR A 456 23.60 34.03 28.28
N TYR A 457 23.65 32.88 27.60
CA TYR A 457 24.49 32.63 26.42
C TYR A 457 23.94 31.45 25.62
#